data_AF-A0A4Q1EU87-F1
#
_entry.id   AF-A0A4Q1EU87-F1
#
_cell.length_a   1.000
_cell.length_b   1.000
_cell.length_c   1.000
_cell.angle_alpha   90.00
_cell.angle_beta   90.00
_cell.angle_gamma   90.00
#
_symmetry.space_group_name_H-M   'P 1'
#
loop_
_entity.id
_entity.type
_entity.pdbx_description
1 polymer ?
#
loop_
_entity_poly.entity_id
_entity_poly.type
_entity_poly.pdbx_seq_one_letter_code
_entity_poly.pdbx_strand_id
1 'polypeptide(L)'
;MDQVEFRSLRERGQAIKGIDMVLAEKQMASYTTTWAYGYESIFRILATLPLLWPLFPALWFLNITKIGQGIYIQLAVNRKIIPIHCDNDSCNI
;
A
#
# COMPACT_ATOMS: atom_id res chain seq x y z
N MET A 1 -12.43 17.42 4.79
CA MET A 1 -11.14 16.75 5.05
C MET A 1 -11.49 15.28 5.21
N ASP A 2 -11.42 14.51 4.12
CA ASP A 2 -11.88 13.12 4.11
C ASP A 2 -10.97 12.24 4.97
N GLN A 3 -11.58 11.45 5.85
CA GLN A 3 -10.88 10.49 6.69
C GLN A 3 -10.46 9.28 5.84
N VAL A 4 -9.17 8.90 5.92
CA VAL A 4 -8.67 7.70 5.28
C VAL A 4 -9.17 6.49 6.08
N GLU A 5 -10.12 5.74 5.52
CA GLU A 5 -10.67 4.54 6.16
C GLU A 5 -9.76 3.33 5.93
N PHE A 6 -9.26 2.72 7.01
CA PHE A 6 -8.42 1.51 6.94
C PHE A 6 -9.32 0.26 6.82
N ARG A 7 -9.38 -0.34 5.63
CA ARG A 7 -10.10 -1.59 5.36
C ARG A 7 -9.12 -2.76 5.25
N SER A 8 -9.42 -3.88 5.91
CA SER A 8 -8.63 -5.11 5.75
C SER A 8 -9.08 -5.88 4.51
N LEU A 9 -8.14 -6.33 3.67
CA LEU A 9 -8.43 -7.16 2.49
C LEU A 9 -8.89 -8.59 2.86
N ARG A 10 -8.80 -8.94 4.15
CA ARG A 10 -9.14 -10.28 4.67
C ARG A 10 -10.66 -10.50 4.72
N GLU A 11 -11.42 -9.43 4.76
CA GLU A 11 -12.87 -9.42 4.59
C GLU A 11 -13.22 -9.45 3.09
N ARG A 12 -12.89 -10.55 2.40
CA ARG A 12 -13.11 -10.76 0.95
C ARG A 12 -14.55 -10.50 0.46
N GLY A 13 -15.52 -10.38 1.38
CA GLY A 13 -16.95 -10.22 1.08
C GLY A 13 -17.36 -8.82 0.61
N GLN A 14 -16.57 -7.77 0.88
CA GLN A 14 -16.85 -6.44 0.32
C GLN A 14 -15.98 -6.20 -0.91
N ALA A 15 -16.45 -6.69 -2.07
CA ALA A 15 -15.89 -6.32 -3.36
C ALA A 15 -16.04 -4.80 -3.56
N ILE A 16 -15.00 -4.04 -3.21
CA ILE A 16 -15.00 -2.59 -3.37
C ILE A 16 -14.93 -2.30 -4.87
N LYS A 17 -15.96 -1.66 -5.41
CA LYS A 17 -16.15 -1.48 -6.86
C LYS A 17 -14.91 -0.85 -7.50
N GLY A 18 -14.31 -1.56 -8.48
CA GLY A 18 -13.18 -1.06 -9.27
C GLY A 18 -11.79 -1.24 -8.64
N ILE A 19 -11.66 -1.99 -7.53
CA ILE A 19 -10.34 -2.37 -7.00
C ILE A 19 -9.72 -3.49 -7.86
N ASP A 20 -8.43 -3.37 -8.18
CA ASP A 20 -7.64 -4.44 -8.78
C ASP A 20 -7.11 -5.32 -7.64
N MET A 21 -7.75 -6.47 -7.46
CA MET A 21 -7.41 -7.42 -6.40
C MET A 21 -5.98 -7.95 -6.53
N VAL A 22 -5.47 -8.16 -7.75
CA VAL A 22 -4.13 -8.72 -7.99
C VAL A 22 -3.05 -7.74 -7.53
N LEU A 23 -3.28 -6.44 -7.77
CA LEU A 23 -2.40 -5.38 -7.29
C LEU A 23 -2.55 -5.18 -5.78
N ALA A 24 -3.78 -5.17 -5.25
CA ALA A 24 -4.06 -4.97 -3.83
C ALA A 24 -3.50 -6.09 -2.93
N GLU A 25 -3.44 -7.33 -3.41
CA GLU A 25 -2.81 -8.43 -2.67
C GLU A 25 -1.30 -8.24 -2.49
N LYS A 26 -0.64 -7.60 -3.47
CA LYS A 26 0.83 -7.44 -3.50
C LYS A 26 1.28 -6.09 -2.96
N GLN A 27 0.46 -5.06 -3.13
CA GLN A 27 0.82 -3.67 -2.87
C GLN A 27 -0.23 -3.00 -2.00
N MET A 28 0.22 -2.03 -1.20
CA MET A 28 -0.68 -1.18 -0.45
C MET A 28 -1.66 -0.49 -1.42
N ALA A 29 -2.95 -0.52 -1.11
CA ALA A 29 -3.98 0.17 -1.86
C ALA A 29 -4.57 1.29 -1.02
N SER A 30 -4.90 2.41 -1.65
CA SER A 30 -5.60 3.52 -1.00
C SER A 30 -6.68 4.07 -1.93
N TYR A 31 -7.78 4.51 -1.35
CA TYR A 31 -8.89 5.10 -2.10
C TYR A 31 -9.10 6.56 -1.68
N THR A 32 -9.30 7.43 -2.66
CA THR A 32 -9.75 8.82 -2.44
C THR A 32 -10.87 9.13 -3.42
N THR A 33 -10.52 9.29 -4.70
CA THR A 33 -11.44 9.38 -5.85
C THR A 33 -11.20 8.22 -6.81
N THR A 34 -9.93 7.86 -6.97
CA THR A 34 -9.43 6.71 -7.72
C THR A 34 -8.62 5.80 -6.80
N TRP A 35 -8.53 4.53 -7.18
CA TRP A 35 -7.61 3.58 -6.57
C TRP A 35 -6.18 3.93 -6.94
N ALA A 36 -5.34 4.08 -5.91
CA ALA A 36 -3.90 4.15 -6.04
C ALA A 36 -3.28 2.91 -5.39
N TYR A 37 -2.11 2.51 -5.90
CA TYR A 37 -1.37 1.34 -5.42
C TYR A 37 0.10 1.68 -5.16
N GLY A 38 0.71 0.95 -4.23
CA GLY A 38 2.14 0.98 -3.94
C GLY A 38 2.62 2.33 -3.41
N TYR A 39 3.66 2.88 -4.04
CA TYR A 39 4.23 4.17 -3.64
C TYR A 39 3.23 5.31 -3.77
N GLU A 40 2.34 5.27 -4.76
CA GLU A 40 1.33 6.33 -4.95
C GLU A 40 0.37 6.40 -3.76
N SER A 41 0.00 5.24 -3.19
CA SER A 41 -0.80 5.19 -1.97
C SER A 41 -0.08 5.81 -0.79
N ILE A 42 1.20 5.48 -0.61
CA ILE A 42 2.03 6.06 0.44
C ILE A 42 2.13 7.58 0.26
N PHE A 43 2.39 8.05 -0.95
CA PHE A 43 2.50 9.47 -1.26
C PHE A 43 1.23 10.24 -0.86
N ARG A 44 0.04 9.70 -1.17
CA ARG A 44 -1.25 10.31 -0.80
C ARG A 44 -1.47 10.35 0.72
N ILE A 45 -1.12 9.26 1.42
CA ILE A 45 -1.21 9.21 2.88
C ILE A 45 -0.28 10.25 3.51
N LEU A 46 0.99 10.28 3.08
CA LEU A 46 1.97 11.24 3.58
C LEU A 46 1.59 12.69 3.27
N ALA A 47 0.95 12.95 2.12
CA ALA A 47 0.41 14.27 1.76
C ALA A 47 -0.65 14.78 2.75
N THR A 48 -1.37 13.86 3.39
CA THR A 48 -2.44 14.17 4.34
C THR A 48 -1.88 14.52 5.73
N LEU A 49 -0.65 14.13 6.05
CA LEU A 49 -0.03 14.40 7.34
C LEU A 49 0.78 15.72 7.29
N PRO A 50 0.28 16.81 7.88
CA PRO A 50 0.98 18.10 7.85
C PRO A 50 2.36 18.06 8.52
N LEU A 51 2.56 17.14 9.47
CA LEU A 51 3.86 16.90 10.11
C LEU A 51 4.95 16.46 9.11
N LEU A 52 4.56 15.79 8.03
CA LEU A 52 5.47 15.19 7.06
C LEU A 52 5.64 16.05 5.78
N TRP A 53 4.99 17.22 5.72
CA TRP A 53 5.14 18.15 4.59
C TRP A 53 6.56 18.65 4.31
N PRO A 54 7.48 18.81 5.29
CA PRO A 54 8.86 19.15 4.98
C PRO A 54 9.55 18.11 4.07
N LEU A 55 9.11 16.84 4.10
CA LEU A 55 9.63 15.76 3.25
C LEU A 55 8.93 15.69 1.88
N PHE A 56 7.86 16.45 1.69
CA PHE A 56 7.05 16.43 0.48
C PHE A 56 7.82 16.73 -0.82
N PRO A 57 8.71 17.72 -0.91
CA PRO A 57 9.46 17.96 -2.16
C PRO A 57 10.31 16.76 -2.57
N ALA A 58 10.92 16.07 -1.61
CA ALA A 58 11.69 14.86 -1.88
C ALA A 58 10.79 13.70 -2.34
N LEU A 59 9.66 13.49 -1.66
CA LEU A 59 8.68 12.45 -2.00
C LEU A 59 8.05 12.69 -3.38
N TRP A 60 7.78 13.96 -3.71
CA TRP A 60 7.23 14.34 -5.01
C TRP A 60 8.23 14.10 -6.13
N PHE A 61 9.51 14.44 -5.92
CA PHE A 61 10.58 14.14 -6.86
C PHE A 61 10.70 12.62 -7.12
N LEU A 62 10.65 11.80 -6.06
CA LEU A 62 10.65 10.33 -6.18
C LEU A 62 9.40 9.79 -6.90
N ASN A 63 8.26 10.48 -6.79
CA ASN A 63 7.03 10.11 -7.47
C ASN A 63 7.13 10.37 -8.99
N ILE A 64 7.58 11.57 -9.38
CA ILE A 64 7.70 11.96 -10.80
C ILE A 64 8.73 11.09 -11.52
N THR A 65 9.86 10.83 -10.87
CA THR A 65 10.95 10.01 -11.44
C THR A 65 10.61 8.52 -11.51
N LYS A 66 9.48 8.07 -10.94
CA LYS A 66 9.09 6.66 -10.74
C LYS A 66 10.07 5.83 -9.91
N ILE A 67 11.14 6.44 -9.39
CA ILE A 67 12.13 5.79 -8.54
C ILE A 67 11.49 5.31 -7.24
N GLY A 68 10.55 6.10 -6.69
CA GLY A 68 9.82 5.73 -5.47
C GLY A 68 9.08 4.40 -5.60
N GLN A 69 8.45 4.16 -6.75
CA GLN A 69 7.78 2.88 -7.03
C GLN A 69 8.78 1.72 -7.15
N GLY A 70 9.95 1.95 -7.74
CA GLY A 70 11.00 0.94 -7.82
C GLY A 70 11.53 0.52 -6.43
N ILE A 71 11.82 1.50 -5.58
CA ILE A 71 12.23 1.27 -4.18
C ILE A 71 11.13 0.54 -3.42
N TYR A 72 9.88 0.98 -3.59
CA TYR A 72 8.72 0.35 -2.96
C TYR A 72 8.61 -1.14 -3.31
N ILE A 73 8.73 -1.51 -4.60
CA ILE A 73 8.64 -2.91 -5.02
C ILE A 73 9.77 -3.75 -4.39
N GLN A 74 11.00 -3.23 -4.39
CA GLN A 74 12.14 -3.95 -3.82
C GLN A 74 12.01 -4.20 -2.31
N LEU A 75 11.45 -3.25 -1.55
CA LEU A 75 11.33 -3.37 -0.10
C LEU A 75 10.04 -4.04 0.34
N ALA A 76 8.91 -3.65 -0.25
CA ALA A 76 7.59 -4.05 0.23
C ALA A 76 7.04 -5.30 -0.46
N VAL A 77 7.29 -5.47 -1.77
CA VAL A 77 6.73 -6.60 -2.54
C VAL A 77 7.66 -7.81 -2.47
N ASN A 78 8.97 -7.60 -2.58
CA ASN A 78 9.96 -8.68 -2.50
C ASN A 78 10.24 -9.15 -1.06
N ARG A 79 9.51 -8.63 -0.06
CA ARG A 79 9.64 -9.11 1.32
C ARG A 79 9.29 -10.59 1.36
N LYS A 80 10.24 -11.43 1.79
CA LYS A 80 9.94 -12.81 2.12
C LYS A 80 9.23 -12.77 3.48
N ILE A 81 7.90 -12.91 3.48
CA ILE A 81 7.14 -13.09 4.72
C ILE A 81 7.55 -14.46 5.25
N ILE A 82 8.52 -14.49 6.18
CA ILE A 82 8.89 -15.72 6.87
C ILE A 82 7.76 -15.98 7.87
N PRO A 83 6.97 -17.04 7.72
CA PRO A 83 5.95 -17.37 8.69
C PRO A 83 6.67 -17.84 9.97
N ILE A 84 6.85 -16.92 10.91
CA ILE A 84 7.54 -17.15 12.18
C ILE A 84 6.75 -18.08 13.13
N HIS A 85 5.51 -18.44 12.80
CA HIS A 85 4.60 -19.24 13.65
C HIS A 85 3.79 -20.29 12.85
N CYS A 86 4.31 -20.79 11.73
CA CYS A 86 3.72 -21.96 11.07
C CYS A 86 4.53 -23.20 11.47
N ASP A 87 4.17 -23.80 12.61
CA ASP A 87 4.60 -25.16 12.94
C ASP A 87 3.86 -26.15 12.01
N ASN A 88 4.50 -27.26 11.65
CA ASN A 88 4.22 -28.08 10.45
C ASN A 88 2.78 -28.63 10.34
N ASP A 89 1.96 -28.55 11.41
CA ASP A 89 0.55 -29.00 11.42
C ASP A 89 -0.50 -27.88 11.41
N SER A 90 -0.09 -26.61 11.49
CA SER A 90 -1.00 -25.48 11.73
C SER A 90 -1.25 -24.57 10.53
N CYS A 91 -0.58 -24.83 9.40
CA CYS A 91 -0.74 -24.05 8.18
C CYS A 91 -1.54 -24.84 7.14
N ASN A 92 -2.86 -24.96 7.38
CA ASN A 92 -3.79 -25.32 6.32
C ASN A 92 -4.36 -24.01 5.76
N ILE A 93 -4.01 -23.73 4.50
CA ILE A 93 -4.52 -22.60 3.70
C ILE A 93 -5.88 -22.95 3.11
#